data_AF-A0A8C4Q203-F1
#
_entry.id   AF-A0A8C4Q203-F1
#
_cell.length_a   1.000
_cell.length_b   1.000
_cell.length_c   1.000
_cell.angle_alpha   90.00
_cell.angle_beta   90.00
_cell.angle_gamma   90.00
#
_symmetry.space_group_name_H-M   'P 1'
#
loop_
_entity.id
_entity.type
_entity.pdbx_description
1 polymer ?
#
loop_
_entity_poly.entity_id
_entity_poly.type
_entity_poly.pdbx_seq_one_letter_code
_entity_poly.pdbx_strand_id
1 'polypeptide(L)'
;MIASLGDHPVSPQLGSAVLVRPLVTGAPGRSGRPAARSWPGHEPGFLQLVNYFRGSDKLCRKASLVKLAKAFPELSKSSPWLPESYVLYPSGLRQPPPSLPAELHGAMAERLPDEREAFLTAFRRLEHDDSGNVWIAKSSTGAKGEGILISNNATEMLEYVDNQNQVHVVQKYIENPMLLEPGHRKFDIRSWVLLDSQFGIHLFREGVLRTSSDAYDPRNLHKTTSHLTNHCLQEALSTNYGHYEEGNELFFEAFDDYLVHTYGTSMEQSILPQIKRIIRDCLTCIEPEISTKALPYHSFQMFGFDFMVDEDFHVWLIEVNGAPACAQKLYGDLCQGIIDLAISPFFPLPDTSLPHENPMFVRL
;
A
#
# COMPACT_ATOMS: atom_id res chain seq x y z
N MET A 1 5.80 -17.21 -7.31
CA MET A 1 6.12 -18.57 -7.79
C MET A 1 7.56 -18.53 -8.25
N ILE A 2 8.48 -19.19 -7.56
CA ILE A 2 9.86 -19.42 -8.05
C ILE A 2 10.02 -20.92 -8.17
N ALA A 3 10.41 -21.34 -9.37
CA ALA A 3 10.44 -22.71 -9.83
C ALA A 3 11.59 -23.53 -9.23
N SER A 4 11.30 -24.81 -9.02
CA SER A 4 12.25 -25.87 -8.70
C SER A 4 13.25 -26.08 -9.86
N LEU A 5 14.54 -26.16 -9.54
CA LEU A 5 15.57 -26.70 -10.43
C LEU A 5 16.37 -27.77 -9.69
N GLY A 6 16.16 -29.02 -10.12
CA GLY A 6 17.22 -30.01 -10.40
C GLY A 6 17.96 -30.66 -9.22
N ASP A 7 17.59 -31.90 -8.93
CA ASP A 7 18.43 -32.88 -8.21
C ASP A 7 19.70 -33.25 -8.99
N HIS A 8 20.88 -33.19 -8.36
CA HIS A 8 21.96 -34.18 -8.48
C HIS A 8 22.94 -34.08 -7.27
N PRO A 9 23.59 -35.18 -6.84
CA PRO A 9 24.10 -35.32 -5.47
C PRO A 9 25.63 -35.25 -5.36
N VAL A 10 26.21 -34.37 -4.52
CA VAL A 10 27.60 -34.49 -4.01
C VAL A 10 27.80 -33.79 -2.65
N SER A 11 28.18 -34.58 -1.63
CA SER A 11 28.99 -34.33 -0.41
C SER A 11 28.67 -33.18 0.60
N PRO A 12 28.80 -33.42 1.94
CA PRO A 12 28.38 -32.46 2.96
C PRO A 12 29.49 -31.46 3.27
N GLN A 13 29.36 -30.24 2.75
CA GLN A 13 29.91 -29.06 3.41
C GLN A 13 28.73 -28.36 4.08
N LEU A 14 28.87 -27.99 5.37
CA LEU A 14 27.86 -27.24 6.12
C LEU A 14 27.63 -25.87 5.43
N GLY A 15 26.74 -25.85 4.46
CA GLY A 15 26.15 -24.63 3.92
C GLY A 15 25.02 -24.19 4.85
N SER A 16 25.11 -22.97 5.35
CA SER A 16 24.00 -22.28 6.02
C SER A 16 22.75 -22.35 5.13
N ALA A 17 21.81 -23.22 5.47
CA ALA A 17 20.57 -23.34 4.73
C ALA A 17 19.68 -22.13 5.02
N VAL A 18 19.42 -21.32 4.00
CA VAL A 18 18.46 -20.22 4.07
C VAL A 18 17.06 -20.81 3.99
N LEU A 19 16.34 -20.82 5.11
CA LEU A 19 14.94 -21.23 5.12
C LEU A 19 14.03 -19.99 4.97
N VAL A 20 13.91 -19.46 3.74
CA VAL A 20 12.86 -18.47 3.44
C VAL A 20 11.53 -19.20 3.28
N ARG A 21 10.74 -19.33 4.35
CA ARG A 21 9.38 -19.86 4.25
C ARG A 21 8.40 -18.74 3.90
N PRO A 22 7.61 -18.86 2.82
CA PRO A 22 6.41 -18.05 2.68
C PRO A 22 5.45 -18.40 3.81
N LEU A 23 4.84 -17.38 4.44
CA LEU A 23 3.71 -17.54 5.35
C LEU A 23 2.48 -17.97 4.52
N VAL A 24 2.39 -19.24 4.15
CA VAL A 24 1.23 -19.75 3.40
C VAL A 24 0.05 -19.94 4.38
N THR A 25 -0.97 -19.11 4.21
CA THR A 25 -2.30 -19.38 4.76
C THR A 25 -2.96 -20.52 3.96
N GLY A 26 -2.78 -21.75 4.43
CA GLY A 26 -3.72 -22.86 4.29
C GLY A 26 -4.05 -23.42 2.89
N ALA A 27 -3.41 -24.54 2.53
CA ALA A 27 -4.06 -25.61 1.76
C ALA A 27 -3.56 -26.98 2.28
N PRO A 28 -4.42 -27.99 2.46
CA PRO A 28 -4.00 -29.29 2.99
C PRO A 28 -3.34 -30.15 1.90
N GLY A 29 -2.12 -30.62 2.16
CA GLY A 29 -1.42 -31.59 1.33
C GLY A 29 -1.98 -33.02 1.48
N ARG A 30 -1.79 -33.84 0.44
CA ARG A 30 -2.35 -35.18 0.19
C ARG A 30 -1.98 -36.32 1.16
N SER A 31 -1.51 -36.05 2.39
CA SER A 31 -1.05 -37.10 3.32
C SER A 31 -1.63 -37.05 4.72
N GLY A 32 -2.80 -36.43 4.94
CA GLY A 32 -3.66 -36.72 6.10
C GLY A 32 -3.09 -36.43 7.50
N ARG A 33 -1.90 -35.84 7.62
CA ARG A 33 -1.37 -35.26 8.86
C ARG A 33 -0.94 -33.82 8.56
N PRO A 34 -1.48 -32.81 9.26
CA PRO A 34 -0.90 -31.47 9.17
C PRO A 34 0.53 -31.57 9.69
N ALA A 35 1.51 -31.24 8.85
CA ALA A 35 2.86 -30.95 9.34
C ALA A 35 2.71 -29.91 10.45
N ALA A 36 3.30 -30.18 11.62
CA ALA A 36 3.26 -29.24 12.74
C ALA A 36 3.68 -27.87 12.20
N ARG A 37 2.81 -26.87 12.33
CA ARG A 37 3.13 -25.49 11.96
C ARG A 37 4.24 -25.03 12.92
N SER A 38 5.50 -25.24 12.58
CA SER A 38 6.61 -24.66 13.33
C SER A 38 6.61 -23.17 13.05
N TRP A 39 6.41 -22.38 14.11
CA TRP A 39 6.57 -20.92 14.05
C TRP A 39 8.04 -20.61 13.74
N PRO A 40 8.35 -19.48 13.06
CA PRO A 40 9.74 -19.05 12.91
C PRO A 40 10.40 -18.83 14.28
N GLY A 41 11.70 -19.09 14.37
CA GLY A 41 12.53 -18.98 15.57
C GLY A 41 12.62 -20.25 16.44
N HIS A 42 12.18 -21.40 15.92
CA HIS A 42 12.10 -22.64 16.71
C HIS A 42 12.88 -23.82 16.12
N GLU A 43 13.64 -23.62 15.04
CA GLU A 43 14.53 -24.65 14.47
C GLU A 43 15.94 -24.51 15.08
N PRO A 44 16.37 -25.43 15.96
CA PRO A 44 17.67 -25.31 16.62
C PRO A 44 18.82 -25.29 15.61
N GLY A 45 19.77 -24.36 15.81
CA GLY A 45 20.94 -24.24 14.94
C GLY A 45 20.73 -23.46 13.64
N PHE A 46 19.52 -22.93 13.39
CA PHE A 46 19.22 -22.14 12.19
C PHE A 46 18.84 -20.70 12.52
N LEU A 47 19.51 -19.76 11.87
CA LEU A 47 19.06 -18.37 11.78
C LEU A 47 17.90 -18.29 10.79
N GLN A 48 16.77 -17.71 11.20
CA GLN A 48 15.55 -17.66 10.37
C GLN A 48 15.17 -16.22 10.04
N LEU A 49 15.01 -15.95 8.75
CA LEU A 49 14.60 -14.67 8.19
C LEU A 49 13.35 -14.87 7.34
N VAL A 50 12.35 -14.03 7.51
CA VAL A 50 11.09 -14.06 6.74
C VAL A 50 10.85 -12.72 6.03
N ASN A 51 10.21 -12.75 4.86
CA ASN A 51 9.99 -11.57 4.02
C ASN A 51 8.68 -10.81 4.31
N TYR A 52 8.14 -10.97 5.52
CA TYR A 52 7.00 -10.20 6.02
C TYR A 52 7.19 -9.87 7.50
N PHE A 53 6.79 -8.67 7.89
CA PHE A 53 6.54 -8.34 9.29
C PHE A 53 5.14 -8.79 9.68
N ARG A 54 5.05 -9.58 10.76
CA ARG A 54 3.77 -9.94 11.35
C ARG A 54 3.09 -8.68 11.90
N GLY A 55 1.83 -8.44 11.54
CA GLY A 55 1.08 -7.26 11.96
C GLY A 55 1.17 -6.06 11.00
N SER A 56 1.99 -6.15 9.94
CA SER A 56 2.08 -5.10 8.90
C SER A 56 0.76 -4.88 8.14
N ASP A 57 -0.20 -5.81 8.25
CA ASP A 57 -1.55 -5.65 7.71
C ASP A 57 -2.33 -4.49 8.34
N LYS A 58 -1.89 -4.00 9.51
CA LYS A 58 -2.41 -2.75 10.11
C LYS A 58 -2.13 -1.51 9.27
N LEU A 59 -1.02 -1.51 8.53
CA LEU A 59 -0.68 -0.45 7.59
C LEU A 59 -1.26 -0.73 6.19
N CYS A 60 -1.33 -2.00 5.80
CA CYS A 60 -1.65 -2.39 4.43
C CYS A 60 -3.15 -2.54 4.13
N ARG A 61 -4.01 -2.56 5.16
CA ARG A 61 -5.47 -2.59 5.00
C ARG A 61 -6.04 -1.19 5.15
N LYS A 62 -6.89 -0.77 4.21
CA LYS A 62 -7.40 0.60 4.14
C LYS A 62 -8.09 1.04 5.44
N ALA A 63 -8.97 0.21 6.00
CA ALA A 63 -9.66 0.55 7.24
C ALA A 63 -8.70 0.62 8.45
N SER A 64 -7.67 -0.21 8.48
CA SER A 64 -6.66 -0.19 9.53
C SER A 64 -5.75 1.04 9.42
N LEU A 65 -5.37 1.42 8.19
CA LEU A 65 -4.59 2.63 7.91
C LEU A 65 -5.33 3.90 8.37
N VAL A 66 -6.63 4.00 8.11
CA VAL A 66 -7.45 5.13 8.59
C VAL A 66 -7.47 5.19 10.12
N LYS A 67 -7.64 4.06 10.79
CA LYS A 67 -7.61 3.98 12.26
C LYS A 67 -6.24 4.37 12.82
N LEU A 68 -5.17 3.93 12.16
CA LEU A 68 -3.80 4.29 12.50
C LEU A 68 -3.59 5.80 12.38
N ALA A 69 -3.94 6.40 11.24
CA ALA A 69 -3.79 7.83 11.01
C ALA A 69 -4.56 8.68 12.04
N LYS A 70 -5.74 8.22 12.48
CA LYS A 70 -6.54 8.89 13.51
C LYS A 70 -5.98 8.73 14.93
N ALA A 71 -5.30 7.62 15.23
CA ALA A 71 -4.71 7.36 16.54
C ALA A 71 -3.47 8.23 16.83
N PHE A 72 -2.83 8.75 15.79
CA PHE A 72 -1.62 9.57 15.89
C PHE A 72 -1.83 10.95 15.25
N PRO A 73 -2.68 11.81 15.83
CA PRO A 73 -3.01 13.12 15.27
C PRO A 73 -1.79 14.04 15.14
N GLU A 74 -0.74 13.82 15.94
CA GLU A 74 0.56 14.51 15.81
C GLU A 74 1.17 14.38 14.41
N LEU A 75 0.90 13.28 13.69
CA LEU A 75 1.39 13.03 12.33
C LEU A 75 0.69 13.90 11.27
N SER A 76 -0.43 14.55 11.59
CA SER A 76 -1.25 15.31 10.64
C SER A 76 -1.50 16.78 11.02
N LYS A 77 -0.99 17.24 12.18
CA LYS A 77 -1.33 18.55 12.77
C LYS A 77 -1.02 19.78 11.92
N SER A 78 -0.01 19.74 11.05
CA SER A 78 0.37 20.89 10.21
C SER A 78 0.17 20.70 8.70
N SER A 79 0.09 19.45 8.24
CA SER A 79 -0.03 19.09 6.82
C SER A 79 -0.57 17.66 6.75
N PRO A 80 -1.91 17.47 6.68
CA PRO A 80 -2.50 16.14 6.65
C PRO A 80 -2.12 15.44 5.34
N TRP A 81 -1.54 14.25 5.46
CA TRP A 81 -1.12 13.47 4.30
C TRP A 81 -2.10 12.36 3.91
N LEU A 82 -3.16 12.15 4.70
CA LEU A 82 -4.24 11.23 4.36
C LEU A 82 -5.51 12.06 4.10
N PRO A 83 -6.21 11.88 2.97
CA PRO A 83 -7.48 12.56 2.77
C PRO A 83 -8.48 12.18 3.87
N GLU A 84 -9.39 13.10 4.22
CA GLU A 84 -10.39 12.87 5.26
C GLU A 84 -11.14 11.55 5.01
N SER A 85 -11.16 10.65 6.00
CA SER A 85 -11.56 9.26 5.80
C SER A 85 -12.40 8.73 6.95
N TYR A 86 -13.33 7.84 6.64
CA TYR A 86 -14.25 7.20 7.58
C TYR A 86 -14.38 5.71 7.29
N VAL A 87 -14.36 4.89 8.34
CA VAL A 87 -14.55 3.44 8.26
C VAL A 87 -16.04 3.13 8.43
N LEU A 88 -16.64 2.52 7.41
CA LEU A 88 -18.05 2.13 7.41
C LEU A 88 -18.19 0.61 7.35
N TYR A 89 -19.12 0.08 8.13
CA TYR A 89 -19.48 -1.33 8.13
C TYR A 89 -20.82 -1.51 7.40
N PRO A 90 -20.94 -2.50 6.49
CA PRO A 90 -22.22 -2.84 5.89
C PRO A 90 -23.26 -3.21 6.94
N SER A 91 -24.51 -2.83 6.69
CA SER A 91 -25.65 -3.08 7.59
C SER A 91 -25.74 -4.49 8.14
N GLY A 92 -25.53 -5.51 7.30
CA GLY A 92 -25.58 -6.91 7.71
C GLY A 92 -24.46 -7.36 8.65
N LEU A 93 -23.33 -6.64 8.69
CA LEU A 93 -22.18 -6.92 9.57
C LEU A 93 -22.24 -6.14 10.89
N ARG A 94 -23.19 -5.21 11.04
CA ARG A 94 -23.39 -4.43 12.28
C ARG A 94 -24.12 -5.21 13.37
N GLN A 95 -24.84 -6.27 12.99
CA GLN A 95 -25.51 -7.12 13.98
C GLN A 95 -24.55 -8.19 14.50
N PRO A 96 -24.44 -8.38 15.82
CA PRO A 96 -23.74 -9.52 16.37
C PRO A 96 -24.33 -10.81 15.80
N PRO A 97 -23.51 -11.84 15.54
CA PRO A 97 -24.03 -13.10 15.01
C PRO A 97 -25.12 -13.61 15.96
N PRO A 98 -26.21 -14.21 15.44
CA PRO A 98 -27.35 -14.63 16.26
C PRO A 98 -26.99 -15.68 17.33
N SER A 99 -25.80 -16.28 17.23
CA SER A 99 -25.22 -17.21 18.21
C SER A 99 -24.47 -16.54 19.37
N LEU A 100 -24.31 -15.21 19.38
CA LEU A 100 -23.64 -14.50 20.46
C LEU A 100 -24.57 -14.37 21.67
N PRO A 101 -24.10 -14.58 22.92
CA PRO A 101 -24.91 -14.31 24.10
C PRO A 101 -25.29 -12.81 24.20
N ALA A 102 -26.51 -12.51 24.66
CA ALA A 102 -27.03 -11.14 24.82
C ALA A 102 -26.11 -10.24 25.67
N GLU A 103 -25.44 -10.83 26.67
CA GLU A 103 -24.49 -10.14 27.55
C GLU A 103 -23.22 -9.65 26.84
N LEU A 104 -22.87 -10.23 25.69
CA LEU A 104 -21.69 -9.90 24.89
C LEU A 104 -22.02 -8.95 23.72
N HIS A 105 -23.30 -8.64 23.48
CA HIS A 105 -23.73 -7.74 22.41
C HIS A 105 -23.19 -6.32 22.60
N GLY A 106 -23.21 -5.79 23.83
CA GLY A 106 -22.68 -4.46 24.15
C GLY A 106 -21.18 -4.33 23.90
N ALA A 107 -20.41 -5.36 24.28
CA ALA A 107 -18.96 -5.42 24.04
C ALA A 107 -18.57 -5.59 22.56
N MET A 108 -19.45 -6.14 21.72
CA MET A 108 -19.26 -6.19 20.26
C MET A 108 -19.61 -4.86 19.57
N ALA A 109 -20.67 -4.18 20.02
CA ALA A 109 -21.06 -2.86 19.49
C ALA A 109 -19.98 -1.79 19.75
N GLU A 110 -19.30 -1.84 20.91
CA GLU A 110 -18.14 -0.96 21.21
C GLU A 110 -16.88 -1.30 20.40
N ARG A 111 -16.78 -2.52 19.83
CA ARG A 111 -15.58 -3.01 19.12
C ARG A 111 -15.50 -2.64 17.64
N LEU A 112 -16.62 -2.26 17.02
CA LEU A 112 -16.69 -1.89 15.60
C LEU A 112 -17.18 -0.44 15.52
N PRO A 113 -16.32 0.56 15.74
CA PRO A 113 -16.73 1.96 15.62
C PRO A 113 -16.97 2.25 14.14
N ASP A 114 -18.21 2.03 13.70
CA ASP A 114 -18.73 2.51 12.43
C ASP A 114 -18.82 4.03 12.49
N GLU A 115 -18.23 4.70 11.51
CA GLU A 115 -18.07 6.15 11.51
C GLU A 115 -19.11 6.86 10.65
N ARG A 116 -20.26 6.24 10.38
CA ARG A 116 -21.33 6.78 9.51
C ARG A 116 -21.82 8.16 9.91
N GLU A 117 -22.09 8.37 11.19
CA GLU A 117 -22.55 9.68 11.67
C GLU A 117 -21.47 10.75 11.54
N ALA A 118 -20.20 10.37 11.74
CA ALA A 118 -19.07 11.28 11.55
C ALA A 118 -18.90 11.64 10.06
N PHE A 119 -19.03 10.67 9.15
CA PHE A 119 -19.07 10.91 7.71
C PHE A 119 -20.22 11.84 7.32
N LEU A 120 -21.45 11.56 7.74
CA LEU A 120 -22.62 12.40 7.43
C LEU A 120 -22.51 13.82 7.99
N THR A 121 -21.83 13.99 9.12
CA THR A 121 -21.56 15.30 9.69
C THR A 121 -20.56 16.08 8.84
N ALA A 122 -19.46 15.45 8.41
CA ALA A 122 -18.48 16.07 7.52
C ALA A 122 -19.05 16.34 6.12
N PHE A 123 -19.86 15.42 5.59
CA PHE A 123 -20.52 15.59 4.30
C PHE A 123 -21.42 16.83 4.30
N ARG A 124 -22.28 16.99 5.31
CA ARG A 124 -23.14 18.17 5.47
C ARG A 124 -22.37 19.47 5.67
N ARG A 125 -21.22 19.42 6.36
CA ARG A 125 -20.33 20.57 6.51
C ARG A 125 -19.88 21.09 5.14
N LEU A 126 -19.43 20.20 4.26
CA LEU A 126 -18.95 20.57 2.91
C LEU A 126 -20.07 21.03 1.97
N GLU A 127 -21.31 20.54 2.12
CA GLU A 127 -22.47 21.03 1.34
C GLU A 127 -22.70 22.54 1.54
N HIS A 128 -22.34 23.09 2.70
CA HIS A 128 -22.55 24.50 3.01
C HIS A 128 -21.37 25.40 2.60
N ASP A 129 -20.18 24.84 2.42
CA ASP A 129 -18.95 25.59 2.19
C ASP A 129 -18.63 25.83 0.70
N ASP A 130 -19.49 25.36 -0.23
CA ASP A 130 -19.27 25.36 -1.70
C ASP A 130 -17.91 24.76 -2.13
N SER A 131 -17.29 24.00 -1.23
CA SER A 131 -16.07 23.24 -1.47
C SER A 131 -16.50 21.84 -1.93
N GLY A 132 -16.04 21.42 -3.11
CA GLY A 132 -16.47 20.18 -3.76
C GLY A 132 -16.69 19.01 -2.80
N ASN A 133 -17.83 18.32 -2.96
CA ASN A 133 -18.32 17.32 -2.02
C ASN A 133 -18.31 15.91 -2.64
N VAL A 134 -17.27 15.57 -3.39
CA VAL A 134 -17.09 14.22 -3.97
C VAL A 134 -16.31 13.33 -3.01
N TRP A 135 -16.77 12.10 -2.85
CA TRP A 135 -16.20 11.07 -2.00
C TRP A 135 -16.00 9.77 -2.79
N ILE A 136 -15.12 8.91 -2.28
CA ILE A 136 -14.81 7.59 -2.86
C ILE A 136 -14.94 6.50 -1.80
N ALA A 137 -15.79 5.49 -2.05
CA ALA A 137 -15.85 4.26 -1.26
C ALA A 137 -14.90 3.21 -1.83
N LYS A 138 -14.07 2.63 -0.96
CA LYS A 138 -13.11 1.57 -1.31
C LYS A 138 -13.21 0.45 -0.29
N SER A 139 -13.28 -0.81 -0.74
CA SER A 139 -13.28 -1.95 0.17
C SER A 139 -11.92 -2.16 0.85
N SER A 140 -11.93 -2.57 2.11
CA SER A 140 -10.70 -2.71 2.92
C SER A 140 -9.72 -3.76 2.38
N THR A 141 -10.23 -4.80 1.72
CA THR A 141 -9.45 -5.90 1.12
C THR A 141 -9.46 -5.92 -0.41
N GLY A 142 -10.16 -4.97 -1.06
CA GLY A 142 -10.22 -4.91 -2.52
C GLY A 142 -8.89 -4.51 -3.15
N ALA A 143 -8.62 -5.13 -4.29
CA ALA A 143 -7.52 -4.84 -5.18
C ALA A 143 -8.05 -4.64 -6.61
N LYS A 144 -7.22 -4.11 -7.51
CA LYS A 144 -7.48 -3.99 -8.96
C LYS A 144 -8.61 -3.05 -9.39
N GLY A 145 -9.07 -2.15 -8.53
CA GLY A 145 -10.08 -1.15 -8.90
C GLY A 145 -11.53 -1.67 -8.91
N GLU A 146 -11.76 -2.94 -8.55
CA GLU A 146 -13.11 -3.46 -8.32
C GLU A 146 -13.66 -2.98 -6.97
N GLY A 147 -14.99 -2.82 -6.90
CA GLY A 147 -15.65 -2.42 -5.67
C GLY A 147 -15.32 -0.98 -5.24
N ILE A 148 -15.23 -0.07 -6.21
CA ILE A 148 -15.07 1.36 -5.99
C ILE A 148 -16.32 2.11 -6.47
N LEU A 149 -16.82 3.02 -5.63
CA LEU A 149 -17.81 4.01 -6.02
C LEU A 149 -17.23 5.40 -5.79
N ILE A 150 -17.37 6.29 -6.78
CA ILE A 150 -17.10 7.72 -6.65
C ILE A 150 -18.44 8.43 -6.78
N SER A 151 -18.82 9.21 -5.78
CA SER A 151 -20.12 9.88 -5.76
C SER A 151 -20.07 11.16 -4.92
N ASN A 152 -20.90 12.12 -5.29
CA ASN A 152 -21.22 13.32 -4.53
C ASN A 152 -22.58 13.22 -3.82
N ASN A 153 -23.11 12.00 -3.64
CA ASN A 153 -24.38 11.73 -2.97
C ASN A 153 -24.14 10.80 -1.78
N ALA A 154 -24.36 11.31 -0.57
CA ALA A 154 -24.18 10.53 0.65
C ALA A 154 -25.09 9.29 0.72
N THR A 155 -26.34 9.40 0.27
CA THR A 155 -27.28 8.26 0.27
C THR A 155 -26.79 7.15 -0.64
N GLU A 156 -26.39 7.47 -1.87
CA GLU A 156 -25.81 6.50 -2.82
C GLU A 156 -24.56 5.84 -2.22
N MET A 157 -23.69 6.63 -1.57
CA MET A 157 -22.48 6.13 -0.91
C MET A 157 -22.80 5.13 0.19
N LEU A 158 -23.77 5.44 1.04
CA LEU A 158 -24.19 4.58 2.15
C LEU A 158 -24.87 3.30 1.66
N GLU A 159 -25.79 3.40 0.70
CA GLU A 159 -26.46 2.26 0.07
C GLU A 159 -25.45 1.34 -0.61
N TYR A 160 -24.48 1.92 -1.33
CA TYR A 160 -23.41 1.16 -1.95
C TYR A 160 -22.64 0.33 -0.93
N VAL A 161 -22.21 0.93 0.19
CA VAL A 161 -21.50 0.22 1.27
C VAL A 161 -22.37 -0.84 1.94
N ASP A 162 -23.65 -0.54 2.17
CA ASP A 162 -24.59 -1.47 2.81
C ASP A 162 -24.89 -2.71 1.96
N ASN A 163 -24.78 -2.60 0.65
CA ASN A 163 -24.91 -3.71 -0.30
C ASN A 163 -23.63 -4.57 -0.43
N GLN A 164 -22.57 -4.28 0.33
CA GLN A 164 -21.32 -5.05 0.32
C GLN A 164 -21.22 -6.02 1.49
N ASN A 165 -20.29 -6.98 1.37
CA ASN A 165 -20.05 -8.01 2.40
C ASN A 165 -18.78 -7.76 3.23
N GLN A 166 -18.18 -6.58 3.14
CA GLN A 166 -16.90 -6.25 3.76
C GLN A 166 -16.84 -4.79 4.20
N VAL A 167 -15.93 -4.47 5.12
CA VAL A 167 -15.69 -3.11 5.61
C VAL A 167 -15.20 -2.20 4.48
N HIS A 168 -15.69 -0.97 4.44
CA HIS A 168 -15.30 0.05 3.48
C HIS A 168 -14.66 1.24 4.17
N VAL A 169 -13.79 1.93 3.43
CA VAL A 169 -13.37 3.29 3.73
C VAL A 169 -14.09 4.21 2.76
N VAL A 170 -14.82 5.19 3.30
CA VAL A 170 -15.30 6.35 2.55
C VAL A 170 -14.32 7.48 2.80
N GLN A 171 -13.69 7.95 1.74
CA GLN A 171 -12.60 8.91 1.79
C GLN A 171 -12.92 10.09 0.88
N LYS A 172 -12.52 11.30 1.28
CA LYS A 172 -12.66 12.50 0.45
C LYS A 172 -11.93 12.29 -0.87
N TYR A 173 -12.64 12.47 -1.98
CA TYR A 173 -12.04 12.38 -3.30
C TYR A 173 -11.22 13.64 -3.56
N ILE A 174 -10.00 13.46 -4.09
CA ILE A 174 -9.14 14.57 -4.54
C ILE A 174 -9.68 15.06 -5.87
N GLU A 175 -10.51 16.10 -5.82
CA GLU A 175 -11.24 16.65 -6.98
C GLU A 175 -10.34 17.47 -7.92
N ASN A 176 -9.28 18.06 -7.38
CA ASN A 176 -8.30 18.84 -8.11
C ASN A 176 -6.93 18.14 -8.09
N PRO A 177 -6.79 16.96 -8.73
CA PRO A 177 -5.50 16.31 -8.83
C PRO A 177 -4.56 17.14 -9.71
N MET A 178 -3.25 16.98 -9.53
CA MET A 178 -2.28 17.38 -10.55
C MET A 178 -2.56 16.56 -11.81
N LEU A 179 -2.59 17.24 -12.96
CA LEU A 179 -2.86 16.62 -14.26
C LEU A 179 -1.65 16.73 -15.18
N LEU A 180 -1.32 15.62 -15.84
CA LEU A 180 -0.29 15.57 -16.85
C LEU A 180 -0.81 16.17 -18.15
N GLU A 181 0.02 17.01 -18.76
CA GLU A 181 -0.18 17.51 -20.11
C GLU A 181 0.91 16.99 -21.06
N PRO A 182 0.57 16.70 -22.34
CA PRO A 182 -0.75 16.79 -22.94
C PRO A 182 -1.70 15.67 -22.47
N GLY A 183 -3.00 15.95 -22.57
CA GLY A 183 -4.08 14.98 -22.42
C GLY A 183 -4.95 15.19 -21.18
N HIS A 184 -4.61 16.15 -20.32
CA HIS A 184 -5.34 16.47 -19.10
C HIS A 184 -5.58 15.25 -18.20
N ARG A 185 -4.52 14.50 -17.87
CA ARG A 185 -4.60 13.11 -17.36
C ARG A 185 -4.23 12.98 -15.90
N LYS A 186 -5.01 12.22 -15.15
CA LYS A 186 -4.71 11.85 -13.77
C LYS A 186 -3.60 10.79 -13.71
N PHE A 187 -2.83 10.79 -12.62
CA PHE A 187 -1.85 9.75 -12.32
C PHE A 187 -1.78 9.52 -10.80
N ASP A 188 -1.24 8.37 -10.41
CA ASP A 188 -0.78 8.13 -9.05
C ASP A 188 0.71 7.75 -9.07
N ILE A 189 1.42 7.93 -7.95
CA ILE A 189 2.84 7.58 -7.79
C ILE A 189 2.96 6.31 -6.94
N ARG A 190 3.65 5.30 -7.46
CA ARG A 190 4.14 4.13 -6.72
C ARG A 190 5.59 4.34 -6.30
N SER A 191 5.86 4.22 -5.01
CA SER A 191 7.21 4.12 -4.43
C SER A 191 7.41 2.77 -3.74
N TRP A 192 8.57 2.14 -3.92
CA TRP A 192 8.92 0.89 -3.25
C TRP A 192 9.79 1.17 -2.02
N VAL A 193 9.43 0.57 -0.89
CA VAL A 193 10.12 0.77 0.40
C VAL A 193 10.47 -0.58 1.00
N LEU A 194 11.76 -0.83 1.18
CA LEU A 194 12.26 -1.98 1.91
C LEU A 194 12.43 -1.61 3.38
N LEU A 195 11.74 -2.33 4.25
CA LEU A 195 11.97 -2.29 5.69
C LEU A 195 12.84 -3.49 6.08
N ASP A 196 14.04 -3.24 6.58
CA ASP A 196 14.97 -4.29 7.00
C ASP A 196 14.71 -4.80 8.43
N SER A 197 15.42 -5.86 8.83
CA SER A 197 15.33 -6.46 10.17
C SER A 197 15.68 -5.57 11.35
N GLN A 198 16.49 -4.54 11.13
CA GLN A 198 16.88 -3.54 12.12
C GLN A 198 15.94 -2.34 12.09
N PHE A 199 14.84 -2.43 11.35
CA PHE A 199 13.88 -1.36 11.13
C PHE A 199 14.47 -0.18 10.34
N GLY A 200 15.53 -0.41 9.56
CA GLY A 200 16.02 0.52 8.57
C GLY A 200 15.00 0.67 7.44
N ILE A 201 14.59 1.91 7.18
CA ILE A 201 13.65 2.27 6.12
C ILE A 201 14.45 2.66 4.89
N HIS A 202 14.33 1.89 3.81
CA HIS A 202 15.06 2.11 2.56
C HIS A 202 14.07 2.37 1.43
N LEU A 203 14.02 3.61 0.95
CA LEU A 203 13.23 4.01 -0.21
C LEU A 203 14.02 3.70 -1.49
N PHE A 204 13.44 2.93 -2.40
CA PHE A 204 14.01 2.73 -3.73
C PHE A 204 13.99 4.05 -4.51
N ARG A 205 15.12 4.40 -5.14
CA ARG A 205 15.29 5.69 -5.83
C ARG A 205 14.34 5.88 -7.00
N GLU A 206 14.05 4.79 -7.70
CA GLU A 206 13.10 4.79 -8.80
C GLU A 206 11.68 4.60 -8.28
N GLY A 207 10.76 5.35 -8.86
CA GLY A 207 9.33 5.14 -8.74
C GLY A 207 8.68 5.15 -10.10
N VAL A 208 7.39 4.82 -10.12
CA VAL A 208 6.59 4.83 -11.35
C VAL A 208 5.31 5.58 -11.11
N LEU A 209 4.98 6.48 -12.04
CA LEU A 209 3.66 7.05 -12.14
C LEU A 209 2.81 6.08 -12.96
N ARG A 210 1.67 5.67 -12.39
CA ARG A 210 0.64 4.92 -13.11
C ARG A 210 -0.36 5.93 -13.63
N THR A 211 -0.45 6.08 -14.94
CA THR A 211 -1.22 7.16 -15.56
C THR A 211 -2.57 6.68 -16.08
N SER A 212 -3.55 7.57 -16.04
CA SER A 212 -4.74 7.47 -16.88
C SER A 212 -4.36 7.80 -18.31
N SER A 213 -4.95 7.12 -19.30
CA SER A 213 -4.88 7.54 -20.70
C SER A 213 -6.06 8.39 -21.16
N ASP A 214 -7.08 8.51 -20.32
CA ASP A 214 -8.27 9.30 -20.60
C ASP A 214 -8.22 10.64 -19.87
N ALA A 215 -8.62 11.69 -20.57
CA ALA A 215 -8.74 13.03 -20.00
C ALA A 215 -9.67 13.02 -18.77
N TYR A 216 -9.20 13.63 -17.70
CA TYR A 216 -9.91 13.84 -16.45
C TYR A 216 -11.18 14.66 -16.70
N ASP A 217 -12.31 14.16 -16.23
CA ASP A 217 -13.61 14.85 -16.37
C ASP A 217 -14.31 14.90 -15.01
N PRO A 218 -14.15 15.98 -14.24
CA PRO A 218 -14.74 16.08 -12.90
C PRO A 218 -16.28 16.08 -12.94
N ARG A 219 -16.90 16.27 -14.10
CA ARG A 219 -18.36 16.31 -14.27
C ARG A 219 -18.97 14.93 -14.52
N ASN A 220 -18.15 13.93 -14.87
CA ASN A 220 -18.62 12.59 -15.20
C ASN A 220 -17.91 11.52 -14.36
N LEU A 221 -18.32 11.43 -13.08
CA LEU A 221 -17.78 10.47 -12.11
C LEU A 221 -17.96 9.00 -12.52
N HIS A 222 -18.87 8.71 -13.47
CA HIS A 222 -19.08 7.36 -13.99
C HIS A 222 -18.05 6.95 -15.05
N LYS A 223 -17.28 7.89 -15.62
CA LYS A 223 -16.17 7.58 -16.54
C LYS A 223 -14.98 7.08 -15.74
N THR A 224 -15.04 5.84 -15.24
CA THR A 224 -14.04 5.30 -14.31
C THR A 224 -12.60 5.38 -14.82
N THR A 225 -12.37 5.23 -16.12
CA THR A 225 -11.04 5.31 -16.73
C THR A 225 -10.40 6.69 -16.62
N SER A 226 -11.15 7.79 -16.47
CA SER A 226 -10.56 9.11 -16.22
C SER A 226 -10.21 9.35 -14.74
N HIS A 227 -10.77 8.56 -13.83
CA HIS A 227 -10.67 8.76 -12.38
C HIS A 227 -9.78 7.73 -11.65
N LEU A 228 -9.62 6.53 -12.23
CA LEU A 228 -8.90 5.39 -11.66
C LEU A 228 -7.69 5.03 -12.52
N THR A 229 -6.51 5.07 -11.91
CA THR A 229 -5.20 4.90 -12.57
C THR A 229 -4.66 3.45 -12.46
N ASN A 230 -5.48 2.52 -11.98
CA ASN A 230 -5.08 1.12 -11.85
C ASN A 230 -4.71 0.54 -13.23
N HIS A 231 -3.47 0.05 -13.39
CA HIS A 231 -2.98 -0.52 -14.65
C HIS A 231 -3.95 -1.52 -15.28
N CYS A 232 -4.42 -2.54 -14.53
CA CYS A 232 -5.35 -3.54 -15.07
C CYS A 232 -6.67 -2.94 -15.56
N LEU A 233 -7.15 -1.85 -14.94
CA LEU A 233 -8.37 -1.17 -15.35
C LEU A 233 -8.13 -0.35 -16.61
N GLN A 234 -7.01 0.38 -16.68
CA GLN A 234 -6.63 1.16 -17.85
C GLN A 234 -6.41 0.26 -19.07
N GLU A 235 -5.64 -0.82 -18.91
CA GLU A 235 -5.38 -1.81 -19.96
C GLU A 235 -6.66 -2.48 -20.48
N ALA A 236 -7.60 -2.78 -19.58
CA ALA A 236 -8.83 -3.47 -19.96
C ALA A 236 -9.91 -2.55 -20.56
N LEU A 237 -10.00 -1.29 -20.12
CA LEU A 237 -11.15 -0.42 -20.39
C LEU A 237 -10.83 0.84 -21.19
N SER A 238 -9.60 1.35 -21.14
CA SER A 238 -9.26 2.58 -21.89
C SER A 238 -8.85 2.24 -23.32
N THR A 239 -9.51 2.86 -24.29
CA THR A 239 -9.11 2.75 -25.70
C THR A 239 -7.81 3.49 -26.02
N ASN A 240 -7.34 4.33 -25.09
CA ASN A 240 -6.14 5.16 -25.24
C ASN A 240 -4.94 4.56 -24.48
N TYR A 241 -5.06 3.35 -23.93
CA TYR A 241 -3.98 2.72 -23.17
C TYR A 241 -2.68 2.65 -23.97
N GLY A 242 -1.58 3.11 -23.36
CA GLY A 242 -0.26 3.16 -23.99
C GLY A 242 -0.06 4.31 -24.98
N HIS A 243 -1.01 5.24 -25.12
CA HIS A 243 -0.93 6.32 -26.13
C HIS A 243 0.18 7.34 -25.87
N TYR A 244 0.43 7.67 -24.60
CA TYR A 244 1.39 8.71 -24.21
C TYR A 244 2.74 8.15 -23.75
N GLU A 245 2.69 7.07 -22.99
CA GLU A 245 3.85 6.33 -22.49
C GLU A 245 3.56 4.83 -22.52
N GLU A 246 4.59 4.02 -22.71
CA GLU A 246 4.45 2.56 -22.77
C GLU A 246 3.83 2.03 -21.47
N GLY A 247 2.75 1.24 -21.60
CA GLY A 247 2.08 0.61 -20.46
C GLY A 247 1.45 1.58 -19.45
N ASN A 248 1.28 2.86 -19.79
CA ASN A 248 0.87 3.90 -18.85
C ASN A 248 1.82 4.04 -17.64
N GLU A 249 3.11 3.77 -17.86
CA GLU A 249 4.15 3.87 -16.85
C GLU A 249 5.10 5.02 -17.19
N LEU A 250 5.02 6.11 -16.42
CA LEU A 250 5.94 7.24 -16.53
C LEU A 250 6.93 7.20 -15.35
N PHE A 251 8.23 7.07 -15.64
CA PHE A 251 9.27 6.94 -14.61
C PHE A 251 9.74 8.30 -14.09
N PHE A 252 10.40 8.29 -12.91
CA PHE A 252 10.79 9.51 -12.20
C PHE A 252 11.67 10.47 -13.00
N GLU A 253 12.62 9.98 -13.78
CA GLU A 253 13.46 10.84 -14.63
C GLU A 253 12.60 11.69 -15.60
N ALA A 254 11.72 11.04 -16.35
CA ALA A 254 10.85 11.73 -17.30
C ALA A 254 9.81 12.63 -16.61
N PHE A 255 9.34 12.24 -15.42
CA PHE A 255 8.43 13.08 -14.66
C PHE A 255 9.13 14.30 -14.03
N ASP A 256 10.37 14.16 -13.56
CA ASP A 256 11.18 15.28 -13.07
C ASP A 256 11.43 16.29 -14.19
N ASP A 257 11.80 15.82 -15.39
CA ASP A 257 11.90 16.65 -16.57
C ASP A 257 10.59 17.38 -16.86
N TYR A 258 9.44 16.69 -16.81
CA TYR A 258 8.13 17.31 -16.99
C TYR A 258 7.87 18.43 -15.97
N LEU A 259 8.20 18.21 -14.69
CA LEU A 259 8.03 19.20 -13.63
C LEU A 259 8.90 20.43 -13.84
N VAL A 260 10.17 20.23 -14.22
CA VAL A 260 11.12 21.32 -14.44
C VAL A 260 10.67 22.18 -15.60
N HIS A 261 10.27 21.56 -16.71
CA HIS A 261 9.85 22.28 -17.91
C HIS A 261 8.50 22.99 -17.74
N THR A 262 7.54 22.35 -17.05
CA THR A 262 6.15 22.86 -16.97
C THR A 262 5.95 23.82 -15.81
N TYR A 263 6.60 23.57 -14.67
CA TYR A 263 6.35 24.28 -13.42
C TYR A 263 7.60 24.93 -12.81
N GLY A 264 8.79 24.73 -13.39
CA GLY A 264 10.03 25.30 -12.87
C GLY A 264 10.44 24.73 -11.50
N THR A 265 9.99 23.52 -11.16
CA THR A 265 10.30 22.81 -9.92
C THR A 265 10.70 21.37 -10.22
N SER A 266 11.28 20.68 -9.25
CA SER A 266 11.69 19.26 -9.38
C SER A 266 10.99 18.39 -8.35
N MET A 267 11.01 17.08 -8.59
CA MET A 267 10.59 16.04 -7.67
C MET A 267 11.22 16.21 -6.29
N GLU A 268 12.54 16.45 -6.22
CA GLU A 268 13.27 16.59 -4.95
C GLU A 268 12.91 17.87 -4.20
N GLN A 269 12.39 18.90 -4.89
CA GLN A 269 11.96 20.16 -4.26
C GLN A 269 10.51 20.11 -3.78
N SER A 270 9.59 19.56 -4.58
CA SER A 270 8.15 19.69 -4.31
C SER A 270 7.48 18.41 -3.79
N ILE A 271 7.91 17.22 -4.23
CA ILE A 271 7.14 15.97 -4.02
C ILE A 271 7.86 14.97 -3.10
N LEU A 272 9.11 14.62 -3.41
CA LEU A 272 9.87 13.60 -2.69
C LEU A 272 10.06 13.89 -1.18
N PRO A 273 10.28 15.13 -0.72
CA PRO A 273 10.37 15.41 0.72
C PRO A 273 9.10 15.01 1.48
N GLN A 274 7.93 15.24 0.87
CA GLN A 274 6.64 14.86 1.45
C GLN A 274 6.48 13.33 1.45
N ILE A 275 6.79 12.65 0.33
CA ILE A 275 6.79 11.17 0.24
C ILE A 275 7.68 10.56 1.34
N LYS A 276 8.94 11.02 1.45
CA LYS A 276 9.91 10.53 2.45
C LYS A 276 9.38 10.72 3.89
N ARG A 277 8.79 11.89 4.18
CA ARG A 277 8.15 12.17 5.48
C ARG A 277 7.00 11.20 5.77
N ILE A 278 6.07 11.03 4.82
CA ILE A 278 4.89 10.18 5.01
C ILE A 278 5.29 8.72 5.25
N ILE A 279 6.27 8.21 4.49
CA ILE A 279 6.80 6.84 4.66
C ILE A 279 7.37 6.68 6.07
N ARG A 280 8.23 7.60 6.51
CA ARG A 280 8.85 7.57 7.84
C ARG A 280 7.80 7.62 8.94
N ASP A 281 6.84 8.52 8.83
CA ASP A 281 5.75 8.67 9.80
C ASP A 281 4.92 7.39 9.91
N CYS A 282 4.52 6.79 8.77
CA CYS A 282 3.77 5.54 8.74
C CYS A 282 4.51 4.36 9.38
N LEU A 283 5.78 4.16 9.03
CA LEU A 283 6.56 3.00 9.47
C LEU A 283 7.05 3.13 10.92
N THR A 284 7.48 4.32 11.33
CA THR A 284 7.89 4.57 12.73
C THR A 284 6.71 4.40 13.68
N CYS A 285 5.51 4.81 13.26
CA CYS A 285 4.29 4.68 14.03
C CYS A 285 3.96 3.22 14.40
N ILE A 286 4.27 2.26 13.52
CA ILE A 286 3.98 0.84 13.75
C ILE A 286 5.18 0.07 14.31
N GLU A 287 6.37 0.67 14.41
CA GLU A 287 7.59 0.00 14.87
C GLU A 287 7.42 -0.77 16.18
N PRO A 288 6.86 -0.18 17.25
CA PRO A 288 6.73 -0.86 18.53
C PRO A 288 5.88 -2.13 18.46
N GLU A 289 4.97 -2.21 17.48
CA GLU A 289 4.02 -3.32 17.34
C GLU A 289 4.53 -4.46 16.46
N ILE A 290 5.40 -4.17 15.49
CA ILE A 290 5.82 -5.15 14.48
C ILE A 290 7.30 -5.50 14.53
N SER A 291 8.14 -4.74 15.24
CA SER A 291 9.59 -4.95 15.28
C SER A 291 9.98 -6.36 15.72
N THR A 292 10.97 -6.93 15.03
CA THR A 292 11.49 -8.29 15.31
C THR A 292 12.82 -8.28 16.06
N LYS A 293 13.32 -7.09 16.47
CA LYS A 293 14.61 -6.93 17.16
C LYS A 293 14.77 -7.81 18.41
N ALA A 294 13.67 -8.07 19.12
CA ALA A 294 13.65 -8.89 20.34
C ALA A 294 13.06 -10.30 20.14
N LEU A 295 12.85 -10.74 18.90
CA LEU A 295 12.27 -12.04 18.57
C LEU A 295 13.35 -13.07 18.19
N PRO A 296 13.05 -14.38 18.30
CA PRO A 296 13.98 -15.44 17.92
C PRO A 296 14.12 -15.63 16.40
N TYR A 297 13.52 -14.76 15.59
CA TYR A 297 13.61 -14.71 14.14
C TYR A 297 13.61 -13.25 13.68
N HIS A 298 14.02 -13.02 12.44
CA HIS A 298 14.06 -11.70 11.84
C HIS A 298 13.05 -11.57 10.70
N SER A 299 12.57 -10.36 10.48
CA SER A 299 11.71 -10.02 9.33
C SER A 299 12.33 -8.92 8.50
N PHE A 300 12.11 -8.96 7.20
CA PHE A 300 12.18 -7.79 6.33
C PHE A 300 10.88 -7.74 5.52
N GLN A 301 10.53 -6.62 4.91
CA GLN A 301 9.37 -6.56 4.03
C GLN A 301 9.50 -5.46 2.99
N MET A 302 9.03 -5.76 1.77
CA MET A 302 8.87 -4.77 0.71
C MET A 302 7.43 -4.23 0.75
N PHE A 303 7.30 -2.91 0.79
CA PHE A 303 6.03 -2.19 0.71
C PHE A 303 5.94 -1.39 -0.58
N GLY A 304 4.74 -1.26 -1.15
CA GLY A 304 4.45 -0.33 -2.23
C GLY A 304 3.56 0.79 -1.70
N PHE A 305 4.09 1.99 -1.57
CA PHE A 305 3.32 3.16 -1.17
C PHE A 305 2.73 3.83 -2.40
N ASP A 306 1.44 4.14 -2.35
CA ASP A 306 0.70 4.74 -3.45
C ASP A 306 0.29 6.15 -3.04
N PHE A 307 0.68 7.15 -3.83
CA PHE A 307 0.43 8.56 -3.57
C PHE A 307 -0.32 9.22 -4.71
N MET A 308 -1.07 10.27 -4.39
CA MET A 308 -1.58 11.26 -5.34
C MET A 308 -0.91 12.60 -5.06
N VAL A 309 -0.79 13.43 -6.09
CA VAL A 309 -0.39 14.83 -5.97
C VAL A 309 -1.57 15.68 -6.44
N ASP A 310 -1.92 16.73 -5.69
CA ASP A 310 -2.93 17.71 -6.12
C ASP A 310 -2.31 18.89 -6.88
N GLU A 311 -3.17 19.78 -7.39
CA GLU A 311 -2.74 20.94 -8.19
C GLU A 311 -1.81 21.91 -7.44
N ASP A 312 -1.81 21.86 -6.09
CA ASP A 312 -0.98 22.69 -5.21
C ASP A 312 0.32 21.97 -4.80
N PHE A 313 0.67 20.86 -5.45
CA PHE A 313 1.82 20.01 -5.13
C PHE A 313 1.77 19.36 -3.75
N HIS A 314 0.61 19.28 -3.10
CA HIS A 314 0.47 18.57 -1.84
C HIS A 314 0.32 17.07 -2.10
N VAL A 315 1.09 16.27 -1.36
CA VAL A 315 1.16 14.81 -1.54
C VAL A 315 0.23 14.11 -0.57
N TRP A 316 -0.67 13.29 -1.12
CA TRP A 316 -1.63 12.49 -0.39
C TRP A 316 -1.29 10.99 -0.47
N LEU A 317 -1.15 10.32 0.66
CA LEU A 317 -1.13 8.86 0.73
C LEU A 317 -2.52 8.31 0.37
N ILE A 318 -2.55 7.32 -0.52
CA ILE A 318 -3.78 6.66 -0.94
C ILE A 318 -3.90 5.28 -0.30
N GLU A 319 -2.84 4.49 -0.34
CA GLU A 319 -2.75 3.18 0.30
C GLU A 319 -1.30 2.71 0.43
N VAL A 320 -1.12 1.66 1.24
CA VAL A 320 0.14 0.92 1.36
C VAL A 320 -0.12 -0.54 0.98
N ASN A 321 0.67 -1.06 0.06
CA ASN A 321 0.57 -2.42 -0.43
C ASN A 321 1.64 -3.27 0.27
N GLY A 322 1.22 -4.28 1.03
CA GLY A 322 2.12 -5.18 1.78
C GLY A 322 2.78 -6.27 0.92
N ALA A 323 2.35 -6.42 -0.33
CA ALA A 323 2.87 -7.38 -1.30
C ALA A 323 2.89 -6.75 -2.71
N PRO A 324 3.71 -5.70 -2.93
CA PRO A 324 3.71 -4.96 -4.18
C PRO A 324 4.32 -5.78 -5.33
N ALA A 325 3.77 -5.62 -6.52
CA ALA A 325 4.48 -5.94 -7.76
C ALA A 325 5.49 -4.81 -8.09
N CYS A 326 6.46 -5.12 -8.95
CA CYS A 326 7.43 -4.16 -9.47
C CYS A 326 7.23 -3.99 -10.98
N ALA A 327 7.49 -2.78 -11.49
CA ALA A 327 7.53 -2.53 -12.92
C ALA A 327 8.63 -3.37 -13.58
N GLN A 328 8.36 -3.91 -14.77
CA GLN A 328 9.25 -4.89 -15.41
C GLN A 328 10.67 -4.34 -15.61
N LYS A 329 10.80 -3.04 -15.94
CA LYS A 329 12.09 -2.35 -16.13
C LYS A 329 12.94 -2.27 -14.87
N LEU A 330 12.31 -2.23 -13.69
CA LEU A 330 12.95 -1.98 -12.40
C LEU A 330 13.24 -3.26 -11.60
N TYR A 331 12.76 -4.40 -12.09
CA TYR A 331 12.75 -5.67 -11.36
C TYR A 331 14.15 -6.14 -10.95
N GLY A 332 15.14 -6.00 -11.85
CA GLY A 332 16.51 -6.44 -11.60
C GLY A 332 17.15 -5.70 -10.44
N ASP A 333 17.16 -4.36 -10.51
CA ASP A 333 17.78 -3.50 -9.50
C ASP A 333 17.05 -3.58 -8.15
N LEU A 334 15.71 -3.63 -8.17
CA LEU A 334 14.93 -3.76 -6.93
C LEU A 334 15.22 -5.10 -6.24
N CYS A 335 15.21 -6.22 -6.98
CA CYS A 335 15.50 -7.54 -6.41
C CYS A 335 16.94 -7.64 -5.92
N GLN A 336 17.91 -7.08 -6.64
CA GLN A 336 19.30 -7.07 -6.21
C GLN A 336 19.46 -6.29 -4.90
N GLY A 337 18.85 -5.11 -4.77
CA GLY A 337 18.92 -4.36 -3.52
C GLY A 337 18.21 -5.04 -2.34
N ILE A 338 17.14 -5.82 -2.56
CA ILE A 338 16.57 -6.68 -1.51
C ILE A 338 17.61 -7.71 -1.03
N ILE A 339 18.31 -8.35 -1.96
CA ILE A 339 19.37 -9.32 -1.62
C ILE A 339 20.46 -8.63 -0.80
N ASP A 340 20.99 -7.51 -1.31
CA ASP A 340 22.11 -6.80 -0.70
C ASP A 340 21.78 -6.26 0.70
N LEU A 341 20.60 -5.64 0.87
CA LEU A 341 20.25 -4.92 2.09
C LEU A 341 19.53 -5.78 3.14
N ALA A 342 18.77 -6.80 2.72
CA ALA A 342 17.93 -7.57 3.65
C ALA A 342 18.39 -9.03 3.84
N ILE A 343 18.98 -9.67 2.82
CA ILE A 343 19.29 -11.11 2.86
C ILE A 343 20.77 -11.35 3.17
N SER A 344 21.67 -10.77 2.39
CA SER A 344 23.11 -10.97 2.51
C SER A 344 23.70 -10.58 3.88
N PRO A 345 23.17 -9.59 4.64
CA PRO A 345 23.64 -9.33 6.00
C PRO A 345 23.42 -10.50 6.98
N PHE A 346 22.47 -11.39 6.69
CA PHE A 346 22.17 -12.59 7.47
C PHE A 346 22.84 -13.84 6.90
N PHE A 347 22.97 -13.91 5.57
CA PHE A 347 23.46 -15.06 4.83
C PHE A 347 24.49 -14.60 3.80
N PRO A 348 25.70 -14.21 4.24
CA PRO A 348 26.71 -13.66 3.35
C PRO A 348 27.14 -14.72 2.33
N LEU A 349 27.27 -14.30 1.06
CA LEU A 349 27.87 -15.17 0.05
C LEU A 349 29.39 -15.28 0.31
N PRO A 350 29.99 -16.45 0.05
CA PRO A 350 31.44 -16.61 0.14
C PRO A 350 32.15 -15.59 -0.77
N ASP A 351 33.22 -14.97 -0.27
CA ASP A 351 34.11 -14.07 -1.01
C ASP A 351 33.49 -12.76 -1.55
N THR A 352 32.27 -12.40 -1.14
CA THR A 352 31.70 -11.05 -1.41
C THR A 352 31.83 -10.15 -0.20
N SER A 353 32.50 -9.00 -0.37
CA SER A 353 32.36 -7.89 0.58
C SER A 353 30.93 -7.36 0.53
N LEU A 354 30.24 -7.35 1.67
CA LEU A 354 28.91 -6.76 1.75
C LEU A 354 29.02 -5.26 1.39
N PRO A 355 28.29 -4.76 0.39
CA PRO A 355 28.23 -3.34 0.15
C PRO A 355 27.61 -2.66 1.38
N HIS A 356 28.32 -1.71 1.98
CA HIS A 356 27.82 -0.94 3.13
C HIS A 356 26.61 -0.06 2.75
N GLU A 357 26.44 0.23 1.46
CA GLU A 357 25.38 1.05 0.89
C GLU A 357 24.97 0.48 -0.47
N ASN A 358 23.67 0.45 -0.76
CA ASN A 358 23.17 0.14 -2.10
C ASN A 358 22.78 1.47 -2.78
N PRO A 359 23.37 1.81 -3.94
CA PRO A 359 23.17 3.11 -4.57
C PRO A 359 21.73 3.32 -5.03
N MET A 360 20.94 2.27 -5.23
CA MET A 360 19.55 2.36 -5.67
C MET A 360 18.56 2.59 -4.54
N PHE A 361 19.00 2.61 -3.28
CA PHE A 361 18.16 2.89 -2.13
C PHE A 361 18.64 4.13 -1.39
N VAL A 362 17.69 4.87 -0.84
CA VAL A 362 17.92 5.98 0.08
C VAL A 362 17.39 5.58 1.44
N ARG A 363 18.26 5.58 2.44
CA ARG A 363 17.85 5.36 3.82
C ARG A 363 17.14 6.61 4.36
N LEU A 364 15.96 6.44 4.93
CA LEU A 364 15.10 7.52 5.45
C LEU A 364 15.26 7.75 6.96
#